data_AF-A0A6N2TZU4-F1
#
_entry.id   AF-A0A6N2TZU4-F1
#
_cell.length_a   1.000
_cell.length_b   1.000
_cell.length_c   1.000
_cell.angle_alpha   90.00
_cell.angle_beta   90.00
_cell.angle_gamma   90.00
#
_symmetry.space_group_name_H-M   'P 1'
#
loop_
_entity.id
_entity.type
_entity.pdbx_description
1 polymer ?
#
loop_
_entity_poly.entity_id
_entity_poly.type
_entity_poly.pdbx_seq_one_letter_code
_entity_poly.pdbx_strand_id
1 'polypeptide(L)' 'MTERYLSMTEVAERLGITKGALARYRLPDPDVVVGKARGWREDTIDQWNAQRPGRGVGGGRPRKHAE' A
#
# COMPACT_ATOMS: atom_id res chain seq x y z
N MET A 1 -10.60 10.29 18.83
CA MET A 1 -9.44 9.72 18.10
C MET A 1 -9.83 9.61 16.64
N THR A 2 -8.97 10.04 15.72
CA THR A 2 -9.24 9.97 14.27
C THR A 2 -8.40 8.84 13.70
N GLU A 3 -9.05 7.85 13.11
CA GLU A 3 -8.36 6.78 12.39
C GLU A 3 -8.03 7.25 10.97
N ARG A 4 -6.77 7.11 10.55
CA ARG A 4 -6.34 7.43 9.20
C ARG A 4 -6.25 6.14 8.37
N TYR A 5 -6.83 6.19 7.18
CA TYR A 5 -6.78 5.11 6.21
C TYR A 5 -6.02 5.58 4.96
N LEU A 6 -5.21 4.70 4.41
CA LEU A 6 -4.45 4.90 3.19
C LEU A 6 -5.34 4.67 1.97
N SER A 7 -5.37 5.63 1.05
CA SER A 7 -5.92 5.45 -0.29
C SER A 7 -5.00 4.60 -1.17
N MET A 8 -5.50 4.08 -2.30
CA MET A 8 -4.66 3.38 -3.29
C MET A 8 -3.39 4.14 -3.70
N THR A 9 -3.43 5.49 -3.70
CA THR A 9 -2.24 6.30 -4.00
C THR A 9 -1.22 6.18 -2.87
N GLU A 10 -1.66 6.39 -1.63
CA GLU A 10 -0.79 6.34 -0.45
C GLU A 10 -0.23 4.93 -0.23
N VAL A 11 -1.00 3.88 -0.53
CA VAL A 11 -0.50 2.50 -0.54
C VAL A 11 0.65 2.33 -1.55
N ALA A 12 0.49 2.86 -2.77
CA ALA A 12 1.56 2.79 -3.78
C ALA A 12 2.82 3.54 -3.33
N GLU A 13 2.65 4.73 -2.75
CA GLU A 13 3.74 5.53 -2.22
C GLU A 13 4.47 4.85 -1.06
N ARG A 14 3.73 4.24 -0.13
CA ARG A 14 4.29 3.47 1.01
C ARG A 14 5.13 2.29 0.51
N LEU A 15 4.66 1.61 -0.53
CA LEU A 15 5.34 0.47 -1.12
C LEU A 15 6.48 0.87 -2.09
N GLY A 16 6.67 2.16 -2.34
CA GLY A 16 7.70 2.66 -3.27
C GLY A 16 7.46 2.24 -4.73
N ILE A 17 6.21 1.95 -5.11
CA ILE A 17 5.83 1.52 -6.45
C ILE A 17 4.86 2.49 -7.10
N THR A 18 4.73 2.41 -8.42
CA THR A 18 3.74 3.21 -9.15
C THR A 18 2.34 2.65 -8.93
N LYS A 19 1.32 3.51 -9.03
CA LYS A 19 -0.09 3.10 -8.98
C LYS A 19 -0.45 2.03 -10.02
N GLY A 20 0.16 2.12 -11.21
CA GLY A 20 0.00 1.13 -12.27
C GLY A 20 0.60 -0.23 -11.91
N ALA A 21 1.75 -0.26 -11.23
CA ALA A 21 2.31 -1.50 -10.69
C ALA A 21 1.43 -2.05 -9.55
N LEU A 22 0.92 -1.18 -8.68
CA LEU A 22 0.00 -1.55 -7.61
C LEU A 22 -1.28 -2.22 -8.17
N ALA A 23 -1.84 -1.68 -9.24
CA ALA A 23 -3.04 -2.22 -9.88
C ALA A 23 -2.85 -3.62 -10.49
N ARG A 24 -1.61 -4.06 -10.72
CA ARG A 24 -1.30 -5.43 -11.16
C ARG A 24 -1.24 -6.41 -10.00
N TYR A 25 -1.11 -5.92 -8.77
CA TYR A 25 -1.15 -6.76 -7.58
C TYR A 25 -2.58 -6.95 -7.10
N ARG A 26 -2.84 -8.16 -6.58
CA ARG A 26 -4.09 -8.44 -5.87
C ARG A 26 -3.95 -7.93 -4.45
N LEU A 27 -4.39 -6.68 -4.25
CA LEU A 27 -4.45 -6.03 -2.95
C LEU A 27 -5.37 -6.81 -2.00
N PRO A 28 -5.13 -6.70 -0.67
CA PRO A 28 -6.05 -7.25 0.32
C PRO A 28 -7.39 -6.50 0.26
N ASP A 29 -8.42 -7.09 0.86
CA ASP A 29 -9.69 -6.41 1.03
C ASP A 29 -9.51 -5.08 1.78
N PRO A 30 -10.25 -4.02 1.37
CA PRO A 30 -10.15 -2.72 2.01
C PRO A 30 -10.75 -2.75 3.42
N ASP A 31 -10.04 -2.18 4.38
CA ASP A 31 -10.52 -2.02 5.75
C ASP A 31 -11.72 -1.06 5.84
N VAL A 32 -11.79 -0.10 4.90
CA VAL A 32 -12.92 0.83 4.79
C VAL A 32 -13.25 1.12 3.34
N VAL A 33 -14.55 1.25 3.04
CA VAL A 33 -15.04 1.70 1.74
C VAL A 33 -15.85 2.97 1.95
N VAL A 34 -15.43 4.07 1.30
CA VAL A 34 -16.10 5.37 1.35
C VAL A 34 -16.58 5.72 -0.05
N GLY A 35 -17.85 5.39 -0.34
CA GLY A 35 -18.41 5.52 -1.68
C GLY A 35 -17.64 4.66 -2.70
N LYS A 36 -16.91 5.29 -3.63
CA LYS A 36 -16.04 4.62 -4.60
C LYS A 36 -14.59 4.49 -4.14
N ALA A 37 -14.21 5.17 -3.06
CA ALA A 37 -12.87 5.13 -2.51
C ALA A 37 -12.72 3.90 -1.60
N ARG A 38 -11.55 3.26 -1.70
CA ARG A 38 -11.12 2.16 -0.84
C ARG A 38 -9.98 2.65 0.03
N GLY A 39 -10.06 2.36 1.32
CA GLY A 39 -9.08 2.71 2.32
C GLY A 39 -8.53 1.46 3.00
N TRP A 40 -7.23 1.46 3.26
CA TRP A 40 -6.54 0.41 4.00
C TRP A 40 -5.86 0.99 5.23
N ARG A 41 -5.78 0.20 6.29
CA ARG A 41 -4.92 0.51 7.43
C ARG A 41 -3.46 0.30 7.02
N GLU A 42 -2.59 1.09 7.63
CA GLU A 42 -1.14 0.96 7.46
C GLU A 42 -0.67 -0.47 7.79
N ASP A 43 -1.18 -1.02 8.89
CA ASP A 43 -0.89 -2.37 9.36
C ASP A 43 -1.34 -3.46 8.38
N THR A 44 -2.54 -3.33 7.80
CA THR A 44 -3.06 -4.26 6.78
C THR A 44 -2.14 -4.32 5.55
N ILE A 45 -1.62 -3.18 5.11
CA ILE A 45 -0.70 -3.11 3.97
C ILE A 45 0.68 -3.68 4.33
N ASP A 46 1.20 -3.39 5.52
CA ASP A 46 2.48 -3.94 5.98
C ASP A 46 2.43 -5.47 6.12
N GLN A 47 1.39 -6.01 6.76
CA GLN A 47 1.17 -7.45 6.87
C GLN A 47 1.03 -8.12 5.50
N TRP A 48 0.25 -7.51 4.59
CA TRP A 48 0.11 -8.03 3.23
C TRP A 48 1.44 -7.98 2.47
N ASN A 49 2.19 -6.89 2.57
CA ASN A 49 3.48 -6.74 1.89
C ASN A 49 4.52 -7.74 2.40
N ALA A 50 4.50 -8.06 3.71
CA ALA A 50 5.33 -9.10 4.30
C ALA A 50 4.97 -10.52 3.81
N GLN A 51 3.68 -10.78 3.58
CA GLN A 51 3.16 -12.10 3.17
C GLN A 51 3.03 -12.27 1.65
N ARG A 52 3.35 -11.23 0.86
CA ARG A 52 3.07 -11.23 -0.58
C ARG A 52 3.84 -12.36 -1.30
N PRO A 53 3.17 -13.21 -2.10
CA PRO A 53 3.83 -14.25 -2.87
C PRO A 53 4.54 -13.64 -4.10
N GLY A 54 5.83 -13.33 -3.95
CA GLY A 54 6.68 -12.84 -5.05
C GLY A 54 8.08 -12.40 -4.61
N ARG A 55 9.11 -13.14 -5.07
CA ARG A 55 10.57 -12.88 -5.08
C ARG A 55 11.05 -11.67 -4.24
N GLY A 56 11.11 -11.84 -2.91
CA GLY A 56 11.90 -11.04 -1.97
C GLY A 56 11.49 -9.56 -1.81
N VAL A 57 10.76 -9.26 -0.74
CA VAL A 57 10.86 -8.10 0.21
C VAL A 57 11.47 -6.72 -0.20
N GLY A 58 11.70 -6.37 -1.47
CA GLY A 58 12.54 -5.22 -1.83
C GLY A 58 12.43 -4.72 -3.28
N GLY A 59 11.24 -4.75 -3.88
CA GLY A 59 11.01 -4.34 -5.27
C GLY A 59 10.71 -2.86 -5.46
N GLY A 60 11.55 -1.94 -4.97
CA GLY A 60 11.40 -0.51 -5.22
C GLY A 60 12.40 0.33 -4.42
N ARG A 61 13.34 0.98 -5.11
CA ARG A 61 14.52 1.71 -4.60
C ARG A 61 14.19 2.61 -3.37
N PRO A 62 15.00 2.58 -2.29
CA PRO A 62 14.81 3.45 -1.13
C PRO A 62 14.77 4.91 -1.58
N ARG A 63 13.70 5.64 -1.25
CA ARG A 63 13.67 7.10 -1.45
C ARG A 63 14.55 7.72 -0.38
N LYS A 64 15.64 8.37 -0.82
CA LYS A 64 16.43 9.28 0.01
C LYS A 64 15.46 10.32 0.60
N HIS A 65 15.46 10.45 1.92
CA HIS A 65 15.07 11.70 2.56
C HIS A 65 15.91 12.83 1.95
N ALA A 66 15.26 13.87 1.45
CA ALA A 66 15.87 15.17 1.27
C ALA A 66 15.11 16.13 2.20
N GLU A 67 15.90 16.75 3.07
CA GLU A 67 15.59 17.76 4.08
C GLU A 67 14.76 18.93 3.55
#